data_AF-A0A931ZAJ3-F1
#
_entry.id   AF-A0A931ZAJ3-F1
#
_cell.length_a   1.000
_cell.length_b   1.000
_cell.length_c   1.000
_cell.angle_alpha   90.00
_cell.angle_beta   90.00
_cell.angle_gamma   90.00
#
_symmetry.space_group_name_H-M   'P 1'
#
loop_
_entity.id
_entity.type
_entity.pdbx_description
1 polymer ?
#
loop_
_entity_poly.entity_id
_entity_poly.type
_entity_poly.pdbx_seq_one_letter_code
_entity_poly.pdbx_strand_id
1 'polypeptide(L)'
;MPENTHDQPPDPASPAAPPPDAAADRAASGDTPALFVAHALALAIQDATDNLRHTATISRTVTGVAFARFLATGDPVFLQAIDPAQRSVAQAIATLNDLAATAATTIKNFPAENSP
;
A
#
# COMPACT_ATOMS: atom_id res chain seq x y z
N MET A 1 -24.18 -19.26 65.98
CA MET A 1 -24.81 -18.69 64.76
C MET A 1 -25.09 -17.21 65.02
N PRO A 2 -24.83 -16.30 64.06
CA PRO A 2 -24.15 -16.47 62.75
C PRO A 2 -22.81 -15.70 62.68
N GLU A 3 -21.80 -16.06 61.87
CA GLU A 3 -21.77 -16.05 60.38
C GLU A 3 -21.89 -14.60 59.85
N ASN A 4 -21.14 -14.09 58.88
CA ASN A 4 -20.17 -14.65 57.93
C ASN A 4 -19.59 -13.45 57.15
N THR A 5 -18.45 -13.66 56.46
CA THR A 5 -18.09 -12.98 55.18
C THR A 5 -17.68 -11.49 55.28
N HIS A 6 -16.56 -10.99 54.79
CA HIS A 6 -15.79 -11.35 53.60
C HIS A 6 -14.35 -10.82 53.77
N ASP A 7 -13.38 -11.72 53.73
CA ASP A 7 -11.97 -11.41 53.51
C ASP A 7 -11.84 -11.10 52.01
N GLN A 8 -11.92 -9.81 51.65
CA GLN A 8 -11.71 -9.39 50.28
C GLN A 8 -10.21 -9.10 50.11
N PRO A 9 -9.45 -9.92 49.37
CA PRO A 9 -8.08 -9.57 49.03
C PRO A 9 -8.08 -8.25 48.27
N PRO A 10 -7.08 -7.37 48.45
CA PRO A 10 -6.96 -6.16 47.66
C PRO A 10 -6.95 -6.55 46.18
N ASP A 11 -7.80 -5.89 45.39
CA ASP A 11 -7.89 -6.08 43.95
C ASP A 11 -6.47 -6.14 43.34
N PRO A 12 -6.18 -7.10 42.44
CA PRO A 12 -4.94 -7.06 41.69
C PRO A 12 -4.91 -5.72 40.96
N ALA A 13 -3.90 -4.91 41.29
CA ALA A 13 -3.66 -3.61 40.66
C ALA A 13 -3.94 -3.72 39.16
N SER A 14 -4.95 -2.96 38.70
CA SER A 14 -5.24 -2.78 37.29
C SER A 14 -3.90 -2.53 36.58
N PRO A 15 -3.54 -3.29 35.53
CA PRO A 15 -2.23 -3.14 34.91
C PRO A 15 -2.10 -1.68 34.45
N ALA A 16 -1.21 -0.95 35.12
CA ALA A 16 -0.91 0.43 34.80
C ALA A 16 -0.58 0.50 33.31
N ALA A 17 -1.18 1.48 32.62
CA ALA A 17 -0.86 1.75 31.23
C ALA A 17 0.67 1.77 31.06
N PRO A 18 1.22 1.12 30.02
CA PRO A 18 2.66 1.06 29.85
C PRO A 18 3.24 2.47 29.83
N PRO A 19 4.41 2.70 30.46
CA PRO A 19 5.00 4.03 30.54
C PRO A 19 5.23 4.59 29.11
N PRO A 20 5.11 5.91 28.92
CA PRO A 20 5.17 6.56 27.60
C PRO A 20 6.45 6.22 26.82
N ASP A 21 7.54 5.95 27.54
CA ASP A 21 8.83 5.58 26.94
C ASP A 21 8.88 4.14 26.40
N ALA A 22 8.04 3.22 26.87
CA ALA A 22 7.99 1.85 26.35
C ALA A 22 7.33 1.75 24.96
N ALA A 23 6.57 2.78 24.55
CA ALA A 23 6.06 2.92 23.20
C ALA A 23 7.13 3.53 22.26
N ALA A 24 7.93 4.47 22.77
CA ALA A 24 9.05 5.06 22.06
C ALA A 24 10.21 4.04 21.87
N ASP A 25 10.47 3.18 22.86
CA ASP A 25 11.54 2.18 22.83
C ASP A 25 11.21 0.99 21.90
N ARG A 26 9.92 0.64 21.76
CA ARG A 26 9.48 -0.32 20.72
C ARG A 26 9.63 0.22 19.31
N ALA A 27 9.49 1.53 19.12
CA ALA A 27 9.79 2.19 17.85
C ALA A 27 11.29 2.15 17.50
N ALA A 28 12.16 2.08 18.51
CA ALA A 28 13.60 1.92 18.35
C ALA A 28 14.05 0.44 18.19
N SER A 29 13.25 -0.54 18.65
CA SER A 29 13.63 -1.96 18.70
C SER A 29 13.49 -2.74 17.39
N GLY A 30 13.03 -2.13 16.30
CA GLY A 30 12.93 -2.77 14.98
C GLY A 30 11.68 -3.65 14.75
N ASP A 31 10.83 -3.84 15.76
CA ASP A 31 9.64 -4.71 15.74
C ASP A 31 8.32 -3.92 15.81
N THR A 32 8.22 -2.78 15.14
CA THR A 32 6.93 -2.07 15.09
C THR A 32 6.05 -2.61 13.97
N PRO A 33 4.76 -2.86 14.24
CA PRO A 33 3.77 -3.14 13.19
C PRO A 33 3.76 -2.08 12.07
N ALA A 34 4.17 -0.84 12.38
CA ALA A 34 4.35 0.23 11.41
C ALA A 34 5.44 -0.07 10.36
N LEU A 35 6.54 -0.72 10.75
CA LEU A 35 7.61 -1.12 9.83
C LEU A 35 7.12 -2.19 8.84
N PHE A 36 6.36 -3.18 9.32
CA PHE A 36 5.76 -4.21 8.45
C PHE A 36 4.74 -3.62 7.48
N VAL A 37 3.90 -2.68 7.92
CA VAL A 37 2.98 -1.94 7.04
C VAL A 37 3.74 -1.15 5.99
N ALA A 38 4.77 -0.40 6.38
CA ALA A 38 5.60 0.36 5.45
C ALA A 38 6.31 -0.56 4.43
N HIS A 39 6.80 -1.72 4.86
CA HIS A 39 7.42 -2.70 3.98
C HIS A 39 6.43 -3.30 2.98
N ALA A 40 5.25 -3.70 3.42
CA ALA A 40 4.20 -4.23 2.53
C ALA A 40 3.75 -3.18 1.50
N LEU A 41 3.63 -1.92 1.91
CA LEU A 41 3.33 -0.81 1.00
C LEU A 41 4.46 -0.57 -0.01
N ALA A 42 5.72 -0.64 0.43
CA ALA A 42 6.87 -0.53 -0.47
C ALA A 42 6.88 -1.62 -1.54
N LEU A 43 6.58 -2.87 -1.17
CA LEU A 43 6.44 -3.98 -2.11
C LEU A 43 5.28 -3.73 -3.10
N ALA A 44 4.13 -3.26 -2.62
CA ALA A 44 3.00 -2.95 -3.48
C ALA A 44 3.34 -1.82 -4.50
N ILE A 45 4.03 -0.77 -4.05
CA ILE A 45 4.47 0.33 -4.92
C ILE A 45 5.48 -0.17 -5.97
N GLN A 46 6.39 -1.07 -5.58
CA GLN A 46 7.33 -1.69 -6.50
C GLN A 46 6.61 -2.52 -7.57
N ASP A 47 5.65 -3.36 -7.17
CA ASP A 47 4.84 -4.15 -8.10
C ASP A 47 4.04 -3.27 -9.07
N ALA A 48 3.38 -2.21 -8.56
CA ALA A 48 2.68 -1.26 -9.40
C ALA A 48 3.62 -0.51 -10.37
N THR A 49 4.84 -0.17 -9.92
CA THR A 49 5.87 0.46 -10.75
C THR A 49 6.37 -0.50 -11.84
N ASP A 50 6.57 -1.77 -11.50
CA ASP A 50 6.98 -2.81 -12.44
C ASP A 50 5.88 -3.08 -13.47
N ASN A 51 4.62 -3.16 -13.04
CA ASN A 51 3.47 -3.25 -13.93
C ASN A 51 3.40 -2.06 -14.91
N LEU A 52 3.61 -0.84 -14.43
CA LEU A 52 3.71 0.34 -15.30
C LEU A 52 4.84 0.20 -16.32
N ARG A 53 6.03 -0.24 -15.89
CA ARG A 53 7.18 -0.45 -16.78
C ARG A 53 6.90 -1.52 -17.85
N HIS A 54 6.26 -2.63 -17.46
CA HIS A 54 5.85 -3.69 -18.37
C HIS A 54 4.82 -3.18 -19.38
N THR A 55 3.77 -2.52 -18.89
CA THR A 55 2.71 -1.96 -19.74
C THR A 55 3.24 -0.92 -20.72
N ALA A 56 4.15 -0.04 -20.29
CA ALA A 56 4.79 0.95 -21.16
C ALA A 56 5.68 0.32 -22.23
N THR A 57 6.35 -0.79 -21.92
CA THR A 57 7.16 -1.53 -22.89
C THR A 57 6.29 -2.23 -23.93
N ILE A 58 5.20 -2.88 -23.50
CA ILE A 58 4.23 -3.49 -24.40
C ILE A 58 3.60 -2.43 -25.28
N SER A 59 3.15 -1.30 -24.71
CA SER A 59 2.54 -0.20 -25.46
C SER A 59 3.48 0.35 -26.53
N ARG A 60 4.76 0.62 -26.20
CA ARG A 60 5.76 1.06 -27.19
C ARG A 60 5.96 0.04 -28.31
N THR A 61 5.95 -1.26 -27.98
CA THR A 61 6.06 -2.33 -28.97
C THR A 61 4.85 -2.37 -29.90
N VAL A 62 3.64 -2.33 -29.33
CA VAL A 62 2.38 -2.27 -30.09
C VAL A 62 2.37 -1.06 -31.01
N THR A 63 2.70 0.12 -30.50
CA THR A 63 2.78 1.36 -31.29
C THR A 63 3.80 1.25 -32.41
N GLY A 64 5.01 0.72 -32.13
CA GLY A 64 6.04 0.53 -33.15
C GLY A 64 5.61 -0.44 -34.26
N VAL A 65 5.02 -1.59 -33.90
CA VAL A 65 4.50 -2.57 -34.86
C VAL A 65 3.34 -2.00 -35.67
N ALA A 66 2.40 -1.30 -35.03
CA ALA A 66 1.29 -0.64 -35.68
C ALA A 66 1.79 0.38 -36.74
N PHE A 67 2.73 1.23 -36.38
CA PHE A 67 3.34 2.18 -37.31
C PHE A 67 4.08 1.47 -38.46
N ALA A 68 4.87 0.44 -38.18
CA ALA A 68 5.57 -0.31 -39.22
C ALA A 68 4.60 -0.92 -40.24
N ARG A 69 3.47 -1.49 -39.76
CA ARG A 69 2.43 -2.07 -40.62
C ARG A 69 1.70 -1.00 -41.43
N PHE A 70 1.37 0.14 -40.82
CA PHE A 70 0.78 1.28 -41.52
C PHE A 70 1.71 1.77 -42.64
N LEU A 71 3.00 1.98 -42.36
CA LEU A 71 3.96 2.44 -43.37
C LEU A 71 4.17 1.43 -44.51
N ALA A 72 4.14 0.14 -44.20
CA ALA A 72 4.35 -0.91 -45.20
C ALA A 72 3.13 -1.15 -46.11
N THR A 73 1.91 -0.88 -45.63
CA THR A 73 0.66 -1.24 -46.32
C THR A 73 -0.19 -0.05 -46.75
N GLY A 74 -0.02 1.11 -46.10
CA GLY A 74 -0.90 2.26 -46.22
C GLY A 74 -2.25 2.11 -45.50
N ASP A 75 -2.55 0.96 -44.89
CA ASP A 75 -3.84 0.70 -44.25
C ASP A 75 -3.93 1.34 -42.85
N PRO A 76 -4.82 2.32 -42.64
CA PRO A 76 -4.95 3.02 -41.36
C PRO A 76 -5.51 2.15 -40.23
N VAL A 77 -6.04 0.95 -40.50
CA VAL A 77 -6.58 0.05 -39.47
C VAL A 77 -5.55 -0.25 -38.37
N PHE A 78 -4.27 -0.32 -38.73
CA PHE A 78 -3.20 -0.62 -37.78
C PHE A 78 -3.03 0.47 -36.71
N LEU A 79 -3.38 1.72 -37.02
CA LEU A 79 -3.29 2.83 -36.07
C LEU A 79 -4.31 2.69 -34.92
N GLN A 80 -5.38 1.91 -35.11
CA GLN A 80 -6.41 1.68 -34.07
C GLN A 80 -5.87 0.94 -32.84
N ALA A 81 -4.73 0.25 -32.96
CA ALA A 81 -4.08 -0.42 -31.83
C ALA A 81 -3.34 0.55 -30.89
N ILE A 82 -3.08 1.79 -31.32
CA ILE A 82 -2.31 2.78 -30.55
C ILE A 82 -3.12 3.31 -29.36
N ASP A 83 -4.38 3.67 -29.56
CA ASP A 83 -5.21 4.25 -28.50
C ASP A 83 -5.46 3.29 -27.32
N PRO A 84 -5.80 2.00 -27.53
CA PRO A 84 -5.85 1.02 -26.44
C PRO A 84 -4.52 0.90 -25.70
N ALA A 85 -3.40 0.86 -26.43
CA ALA A 85 -2.08 0.75 -25.83
C ALA A 85 -1.73 1.95 -24.94
N GLN A 86 -2.02 3.18 -25.41
CA GLN A 86 -1.83 4.40 -24.62
C GLN A 86 -2.74 4.45 -23.39
N ARG A 87 -4.00 4.03 -23.53
CA ARG A 87 -4.95 3.95 -22.40
C ARG A 87 -4.47 2.98 -21.33
N SER A 88 -3.91 1.83 -21.70
CA SER A 88 -3.35 0.89 -20.71
C SER A 88 -2.21 1.52 -19.90
N VAL A 89 -1.34 2.33 -20.53
CA VAL A 89 -0.30 3.07 -19.80
C VAL A 89 -0.91 4.10 -18.85
N ALA A 90 -1.91 4.87 -19.31
CA ALA A 90 -2.59 5.84 -18.46
C ALA A 90 -3.27 5.17 -17.25
N GLN A 91 -3.89 4.00 -17.45
CA GLN A 91 -4.48 3.20 -16.37
C GLN A 91 -3.43 2.74 -15.37
N ALA A 92 -2.29 2.23 -15.82
CA ALA A 92 -1.21 1.81 -14.93
C ALA A 92 -0.64 2.99 -14.12
N ILE A 93 -0.53 4.19 -14.71
CA ILE A 93 -0.14 5.41 -13.99
C ILE A 93 -1.17 5.76 -12.91
N ALA A 94 -2.46 5.72 -13.26
CA ALA A 94 -3.53 5.99 -12.30
C ALA A 94 -3.48 5.03 -11.10
N THR A 95 -3.34 3.72 -11.36
CA THR A 95 -3.21 2.72 -10.30
C THR A 95 -2.01 2.97 -9.39
N LEU A 96 -0.85 3.32 -9.96
CA LEU A 96 0.34 3.64 -9.17
C LEU A 96 0.10 4.88 -8.28
N ASN A 97 -0.54 5.92 -8.81
CA ASN A 97 -0.85 7.13 -8.06
C ASN A 97 -1.87 6.86 -6.94
N ASP A 98 -2.93 6.11 -7.22
CA ASP A 98 -3.96 5.74 -6.25
C ASP A 98 -3.35 4.92 -5.10
N LEU A 99 -2.45 3.99 -5.43
CA LEU A 99 -1.72 3.21 -4.44
C LEU A 99 -0.80 4.08 -3.59
N ALA A 100 -0.06 5.01 -4.21
CA ALA A 100 0.82 5.93 -3.48
C ALA A 100 0.03 6.86 -2.53
N ALA A 101 -1.12 7.36 -2.96
CA ALA A 101 -2.01 8.18 -2.13
C ALA A 101 -2.61 7.37 -0.96
N THR A 102 -3.01 6.13 -1.23
CA THR A 102 -3.50 5.20 -0.21
C THR A 102 -2.41 4.90 0.81
N ALA A 103 -1.19 4.58 0.36
CA ALA A 103 -0.04 4.31 1.21
C ALA A 103 0.28 5.49 2.14
N ALA A 104 0.30 6.73 1.61
CA ALA A 104 0.53 7.93 2.40
C ALA A 104 -0.54 8.11 3.50
N THR A 105 -1.79 7.81 3.17
CA THR A 105 -2.91 7.88 4.13
C THR A 105 -2.80 6.79 5.20
N THR A 106 -2.49 5.55 4.80
CA THR A 106 -2.31 4.42 5.73
C THR A 106 -1.20 4.67 6.73
N ILE A 107 -0.03 5.14 6.28
CA ILE A 107 1.11 5.45 7.18
C ILE A 107 0.75 6.57 8.15
N LYS A 108 0.07 7.63 7.69
CA LYS A 108 -0.35 8.74 8.55
C LYS A 108 -1.30 8.29 9.67
N ASN A 109 -2.10 7.26 9.42
CA ASN A 109 -3.12 6.76 10.33
C ASN A 109 -2.67 5.53 11.14
N PHE A 110 -1.39 5.17 11.17
CA PHE A 110 -0.91 3.97 11.86
C PHE A 110 0.11 4.28 12.97
N PRO A 111 -0.05 3.77 14.22
CA PRO A 111 -1.21 3.06 14.78
C PRO A 111 -2.23 4.06 15.34
N ALA A 112 -3.29 4.38 14.58
CA ALA A 112 -4.43 5.11 15.13
C ALA A 112 -5.41 4.14 15.78
N GLU A 113 -5.03 3.55 16.91
CA GLU A 113 -6.01 3.10 17.91
C GLU A 113 -5.57 3.55 19.31
N ASN A 114 -6.52 4.24 19.97
CA ASN A 114 -6.53 4.77 21.34
C ASN A 114 -6.05 6.22 21.54
N SER A 115 -6.91 7.20 21.22
CA SER A 115 -7.09 8.34 22.13
C SER A 115 -8.42 8.13 22.89
N PRO A 116 -8.42 8.12 24.24
CA PRO A 116 -9.64 8.17 25.03
C PRO A 116 -10.39 9.50 24.87
#